data_AF-A0A813R4S6-F1
#
_entry.id   AF-A0A813R4S6-F1
#
_cell.length_a   1.000
_cell.length_b   1.000
_cell.length_c   1.000
_cell.angle_alpha   90.00
_cell.angle_beta   90.00
_cell.angle_gamma   90.00
#
_symmetry.space_group_name_H-M   'P 1'
#
loop_
_entity.id
_entity.type
_entity.pdbx_description
1 polymer ?
#
loop_
_entity_poly.entity_id
_entity_poly.type
_entity_poly.pdbx_seq_one_letter_code
_entity_poly.pdbx_strand_id
1 'polypeptide(L)'
;MTTHHIQLAFDLLEDLFPDGTSKEIASYLSRKGPLPFALLVRDLNIPARSIARSLAALTIHDIVECQAEASTKRVLYALNLKRTLYILHYSKCIHCARQLYSFDGELIIEELLLNGKQRMSTLLVKVYERLIKAGKDPETHNLQSIKEKFKTLVSAQFLQRIVADDTKPFMAATVEETTASSAQIPELTPEAWKYLVSSQQCESNEPAQKKVKTSIPIFGDEKIFWKVNFQRFFAYLRDEELIQAFTNRIDQNAGKIVRVILRLAAVKLDPARTIPISFIEIAKTISSTGLQLNDESLQKYMNVITNDVNNCIIKIGDHGRGTYEVDFQKALRGLTKAHIQSFLKERYGSNALRIYNMLEERGCLSQKQIEDMAMINAKEAQQYVYSMFIDGMLTLEELSKANDFNPTRTFYFFRVNLYNGVLSLLDHSYKTMSNLMQRRHFEKERHRKLIDKRDKVDAIIHSLREQNADEEQINEVEDILSPVEKEQIKKLDAAFRKIDLAQLQLTETILLLELYLSLSNTVAPVKKKTGGKAAAEKLLETRTQR
;
A
#
# COMPACT_ATOMS: atom_id res chain seq x y z
N MET A 1 9.47 -9.82 13.09
CA MET A 1 8.79 -8.51 13.17
C MET A 1 9.65 -7.61 14.02
N THR A 2 10.02 -6.43 13.55
CA THR A 2 10.90 -5.50 14.27
C THR A 2 10.11 -4.59 15.20
N THR A 3 10.79 -4.00 16.19
CA THR A 3 10.19 -3.04 17.14
C THR A 3 9.67 -1.78 16.45
N HIS A 4 10.33 -1.33 15.38
CA HIS A 4 9.95 -0.11 14.64
C HIS A 4 8.63 -0.26 13.88
N HIS A 5 8.36 -1.44 13.31
CA HIS A 5 7.06 -1.74 12.69
C HIS A 5 5.93 -1.56 13.71
N ILE A 6 6.06 -2.17 14.89
CA ILE A 6 5.03 -2.09 15.95
C ILE A 6 4.80 -0.63 16.37
N GLN A 7 5.89 0.14 16.56
CA GLN A 7 5.79 1.54 16.91
C GLN A 7 5.04 2.35 15.85
N LEU A 8 5.40 2.18 14.57
CA LEU A 8 4.74 2.86 13.46
C LEU A 8 3.25 2.52 13.39
N ALA A 9 2.89 1.26 13.59
CA ALA A 9 1.49 0.84 13.61
C ALA A 9 0.69 1.58 14.70
N PHE A 10 1.28 1.81 15.88
CA PHE A 10 0.63 2.55 16.95
C PHE A 10 0.53 4.05 16.68
N ASP A 11 1.57 4.65 16.09
CA ASP A 11 1.55 6.05 15.68
C ASP A 11 0.47 6.29 14.62
N LEU A 12 0.24 5.34 13.70
CA LEU A 12 -0.84 5.39 12.71
C LEU A 12 -2.24 5.25 13.32
N LEU A 13 -2.39 4.40 14.34
CA LEU A 13 -3.66 4.25 15.04
C LEU A 13 -4.04 5.49 15.84
N GLU A 14 -3.06 6.18 16.39
CA GLU A 14 -3.27 7.45 17.11
C GLU A 14 -3.72 8.56 16.17
N ASP A 15 -3.13 8.64 14.97
CA ASP A 15 -3.54 9.61 13.93
C ASP A 15 -4.97 9.32 13.40
N LEU A 16 -5.37 8.05 13.25
CA LEU A 16 -6.70 7.68 12.75
C LEU A 16 -7.79 7.70 13.85
N PHE A 17 -7.44 7.30 15.08
CA PHE A 17 -8.35 7.22 16.22
C PHE A 17 -7.78 8.02 17.41
N PRO A 18 -8.13 9.30 17.54
CA PRO A 18 -7.59 10.18 18.58
C PRO A 18 -8.09 9.86 20.00
N ASP A 19 -8.98 8.89 20.17
CA ASP A 19 -9.56 8.47 21.46
C ASP A 19 -8.52 7.88 22.43
N GLY A 20 -7.29 7.58 21.98
CA GLY A 20 -6.19 7.01 22.76
C GLY A 20 -6.38 5.53 23.14
N THR A 21 -7.61 5.13 23.45
CA THR A 21 -8.04 3.78 23.83
C THR A 21 -7.75 2.75 22.73
N SER A 22 -7.89 3.11 21.45
CA SER A 22 -7.59 2.22 20.32
C SER A 22 -6.11 1.80 20.29
N LYS A 23 -5.19 2.74 20.57
CA LYS A 23 -3.75 2.48 20.67
C LYS A 23 -3.41 1.60 21.87
N GLU A 24 -4.03 1.86 23.02
CA GLU A 24 -3.82 1.04 24.23
C GLU A 24 -4.27 -0.40 24.02
N ILE A 25 -5.47 -0.61 23.46
CA ILE A 25 -6.00 -1.94 23.12
C ILE A 25 -5.08 -2.66 22.13
N ALA A 26 -4.67 -1.99 21.06
CA ALA A 26 -3.75 -2.57 20.07
C ALA A 26 -2.39 -2.93 20.70
N SER A 27 -1.86 -2.06 21.56
CA SER A 27 -0.59 -2.32 22.26
C SER A 27 -0.67 -3.54 23.18
N TYR A 28 -1.81 -3.71 23.86
CA TYR A 28 -2.04 -4.85 24.74
C TYR A 28 -2.19 -6.15 23.96
N LEU A 29 -2.98 -6.14 22.88
CA LEU A 29 -3.14 -7.28 21.97
C LEU A 29 -1.83 -7.66 21.28
N SER A 30 -0.99 -6.68 20.92
CA SER A 30 0.32 -6.93 20.31
C SER A 30 1.27 -7.63 21.28
N ARG A 31 1.22 -7.32 22.58
CA ARG A 31 2.10 -7.90 23.61
C ARG A 31 1.62 -9.26 24.12
N LYS A 32 0.31 -9.42 24.32
CA LYS A 32 -0.28 -10.61 24.94
C LYS A 32 -0.82 -11.63 23.94
N GLY A 33 -0.98 -11.25 22.67
CA GLY A 33 -1.61 -12.08 21.66
C GLY A 33 -3.15 -12.03 21.73
N PRO A 34 -3.84 -13.03 21.14
CA PRO A 34 -5.28 -13.02 21.02
C PRO A 34 -5.98 -13.17 22.38
N LEU A 35 -6.91 -12.26 22.69
CA LEU A 35 -7.55 -12.19 24.02
C LEU A 35 -9.07 -12.02 23.93
N PRO A 36 -9.85 -12.56 24.89
CA PRO A 36 -11.27 -12.34 24.99
C PRO A 36 -11.60 -10.97 25.62
N PHE A 37 -12.80 -10.45 25.32
CA PHE A 37 -13.26 -9.14 25.81
C PHE A 37 -13.16 -8.98 27.33
N ALA A 38 -13.52 -10.02 28.10
CA ALA A 38 -13.50 -9.96 29.57
C ALA A 38 -12.10 -9.69 30.15
N LEU A 39 -11.05 -10.22 29.52
CA LEU A 39 -9.67 -9.96 29.95
C LEU A 39 -9.20 -8.56 29.57
N LEU A 40 -9.65 -8.04 28.42
CA LEU A 40 -9.36 -6.66 28.03
C LEU A 40 -9.96 -5.65 29.03
N VAL A 41 -11.21 -5.87 29.46
CA VAL A 41 -11.86 -4.99 30.46
C VAL A 41 -11.16 -5.06 31.81
N ARG A 42 -10.74 -6.26 32.23
CA ARG A 42 -10.07 -6.44 33.52
C ARG A 42 -8.69 -5.81 33.56
N ASP A 43 -7.91 -5.96 32.50
CA ASP A 43 -6.49 -5.65 32.52
C ASP A 43 -6.18 -4.20 32.07
N LEU A 44 -7.04 -3.55 31.26
CA LEU A 44 -6.79 -2.19 30.75
C LEU A 44 -7.26 -1.05 31.68
N ASN A 45 -8.08 -1.33 32.70
CA ASN A 45 -8.66 -0.29 33.59
C ASN A 45 -9.39 0.85 32.83
N ILE A 46 -9.89 0.58 31.62
CA ILE A 46 -10.69 1.50 30.80
C ILE A 46 -12.17 1.09 30.91
N PRO A 47 -13.13 2.02 30.89
CA PRO A 47 -14.55 1.68 30.89
C PRO A 47 -14.93 0.70 29.78
N ALA A 48 -15.65 -0.36 30.11
CA ALA A 48 -16.05 -1.41 29.17
C ALA A 48 -16.78 -0.88 27.93
N ARG A 49 -17.56 0.20 28.07
CA ARG A 49 -18.24 0.87 26.95
C ARG A 49 -17.26 1.49 25.96
N SER A 50 -16.17 2.08 26.44
CA SER A 50 -15.13 2.68 25.60
C SER A 50 -14.38 1.57 24.86
N ILE A 51 -13.98 0.51 25.58
CA ILE A 51 -13.33 -0.66 24.99
C ILE A 51 -14.21 -1.28 23.90
N ALA A 52 -15.51 -1.46 24.15
CA ALA A 52 -16.45 -2.00 23.17
C ALA A 52 -16.56 -1.11 21.92
N ARG A 53 -16.63 0.22 22.07
CA ARG A 53 -16.67 1.16 20.95
C ARG A 53 -15.38 1.11 20.11
N SER A 54 -14.22 1.16 20.76
CA SER A 54 -12.93 1.12 20.08
C SER A 54 -12.69 -0.24 19.40
N LEU A 55 -13.04 -1.35 20.05
CA LEU A 55 -12.97 -2.67 19.42
C LEU A 55 -13.91 -2.78 18.21
N ALA A 56 -15.13 -2.24 18.30
CA ALA A 56 -16.04 -2.20 17.17
C ALA A 56 -15.43 -1.41 16.00
N ALA A 57 -14.88 -0.21 16.25
CA ALA A 57 -14.19 0.58 15.24
C ALA A 57 -13.01 -0.19 14.63
N LEU A 58 -12.10 -0.73 15.44
CA LEU A 58 -10.95 -1.50 14.96
C LEU A 58 -11.35 -2.74 14.12
N THR A 59 -12.47 -3.38 14.47
CA THR A 59 -12.98 -4.53 13.72
C THR A 59 -13.64 -4.14 12.40
N ILE A 60 -14.28 -2.97 12.34
CA ILE A 60 -14.84 -2.39 11.11
C ILE A 60 -13.71 -2.09 10.10
N HIS A 61 -12.53 -1.69 10.57
CA HIS A 61 -11.36 -1.42 9.72
C HIS A 61 -10.50 -2.66 9.37
N ASP A 62 -10.88 -3.85 9.84
CA ASP A 62 -10.09 -5.09 9.77
C ASP A 62 -8.75 -5.05 10.54
N ILE A 63 -8.55 -4.06 11.42
CA ILE A 63 -7.32 -3.95 12.24
C ILE A 63 -7.31 -5.04 13.31
N VAL A 64 -8.47 -5.34 13.88
CA VAL A 64 -8.67 -6.44 14.82
C VAL A 64 -9.52 -7.52 14.17
N GLU A 65 -9.01 -8.74 14.13
CA GLU A 65 -9.70 -9.93 13.66
C GLU A 65 -10.31 -10.69 14.83
N CYS A 66 -11.50 -11.23 14.61
CA CYS A 66 -12.21 -12.00 15.62
C CYS A 66 -12.12 -13.47 15.29
N GLN A 67 -11.43 -14.22 16.14
CA GLN A 67 -11.21 -15.65 15.99
C GLN A 67 -12.08 -16.38 17.00
N ALA A 68 -12.79 -17.42 16.57
CA ALA A 68 -13.51 -18.29 17.49
C ALA A 68 -12.52 -19.31 18.08
N GLU A 69 -12.42 -19.36 19.41
CA GLU A 69 -11.62 -20.37 20.08
C GLU A 69 -12.29 -21.75 19.94
N ALA A 70 -11.57 -22.71 19.35
CA ALA A 70 -12.12 -24.04 19.03
C ALA A 70 -12.59 -24.83 20.26
N SER A 71 -12.00 -24.57 21.43
CA SER A 71 -12.28 -25.28 22.68
C SER A 71 -13.48 -24.72 23.46
N THR A 72 -13.65 -23.39 23.49
CA THR A 72 -14.62 -22.73 24.39
C THR A 72 -15.74 -21.97 23.66
N LYS A 73 -15.70 -21.89 22.32
CA LYS A 73 -16.54 -21.00 21.50
C LYS A 73 -16.47 -19.53 21.89
N ARG A 74 -15.46 -19.11 22.66
CA ARG A 74 -15.24 -17.70 23.01
C ARG A 74 -14.65 -16.96 21.82
N VAL A 75 -15.04 -15.70 21.67
CA VAL A 75 -14.46 -14.80 20.67
C VAL A 75 -13.17 -14.22 21.22
N LEU A 76 -12.08 -14.45 20.50
CA LEU A 76 -10.76 -13.89 20.76
C LEU A 76 -10.51 -12.77 19.74
N TYR A 77 -10.00 -11.65 20.23
CA TYR A 77 -9.61 -10.50 19.42
C TYR A 77 -8.11 -10.59 19.15
N ALA A 78 -7.72 -10.61 17.88
CA ALA A 78 -6.33 -10.67 17.44
C ALA A 78 -5.98 -9.42 16.64
N LEU A 79 -4.84 -8.80 16.91
CA LEU A 79 -4.38 -7.63 16.15
C LEU A 79 -3.73 -8.06 14.83
N ASN A 80 -4.20 -7.53 13.71
CA ASN A 80 -3.55 -7.64 12.42
C ASN A 80 -2.64 -6.43 12.16
N LEU A 81 -1.36 -6.58 12.53
CA LEU A 81 -0.35 -5.53 12.35
C LEU A 81 -0.13 -5.17 10.87
N LYS A 82 -0.10 -6.18 9.98
CA LYS A 82 0.08 -5.96 8.53
C LYS A 82 -1.03 -5.08 7.98
N ARG A 83 -2.28 -5.34 8.38
CA ARG A 83 -3.43 -4.54 7.97
C ARG A 83 -3.37 -3.11 8.49
N THR A 84 -2.84 -2.92 9.70
CA THR A 84 -2.65 -1.58 10.30
C THR A 84 -1.68 -0.74 9.48
N LEU A 85 -0.58 -1.32 8.99
CA LEU A 85 0.37 -0.62 8.14
C LEU A 85 -0.23 -0.15 6.81
N TYR A 86 -1.30 -0.79 6.31
CA TYR A 86 -1.95 -0.35 5.06
C TYR A 86 -2.55 1.06 5.17
N ILE A 87 -2.72 1.61 6.38
CA ILE A 87 -3.11 3.02 6.60
C ILE A 87 -2.13 3.98 5.90
N LEU A 88 -0.84 3.63 5.84
CA LEU A 88 0.18 4.42 5.13
C LEU A 88 -0.18 4.65 3.66
N HIS A 89 -0.88 3.70 3.04
CA HIS A 89 -1.18 3.72 1.62
C HIS A 89 -2.53 4.38 1.28
N TYR A 90 -3.26 4.91 2.27
CA TYR A 90 -4.60 5.48 2.04
C TYR A 90 -4.57 6.65 1.05
N SER A 91 -3.66 7.61 1.23
CA SER A 91 -3.51 8.77 0.36
C SER A 91 -3.31 8.38 -1.12
N LYS A 92 -2.49 7.36 -1.37
CA LYS A 92 -2.25 6.86 -2.73
C LYS A 92 -3.42 6.07 -3.30
N CYS A 93 -4.12 5.29 -2.47
CA CYS A 93 -5.32 4.59 -2.93
C CYS A 93 -6.40 5.59 -3.35
N ILE A 94 -6.57 6.68 -2.59
CA ILE A 94 -7.48 7.78 -2.91
C ILE A 94 -7.05 8.48 -4.20
N HIS A 95 -5.76 8.81 -4.34
CA HIS A 95 -5.22 9.43 -5.55
C HIS A 95 -5.41 8.55 -6.79
N CYS A 96 -5.17 7.25 -6.66
CA CYS A 96 -5.41 6.26 -7.71
C CYS A 96 -6.90 6.22 -8.12
N ALA A 97 -7.81 6.23 -7.14
CA ALA A 97 -9.24 6.26 -7.40
C ALA A 97 -9.66 7.53 -8.16
N ARG A 98 -9.08 8.70 -7.82
CA ARG A 98 -9.31 9.96 -8.53
C ARG A 98 -8.87 9.88 -9.99
N GLN A 99 -7.69 9.32 -10.26
CA GLN A 99 -7.15 9.21 -11.62
C GLN A 99 -7.98 8.26 -12.51
N LEU A 100 -8.46 7.15 -11.95
CA LEU A 100 -9.17 6.12 -12.70
C LEU A 100 -10.67 6.38 -12.83
N TYR A 101 -11.30 6.93 -11.79
CA TYR A 101 -12.76 6.99 -11.64
C TYR A 101 -13.29 8.39 -11.33
N SER A 102 -12.50 9.43 -11.56
CA SER A 102 -12.84 10.85 -11.31
C SER A 102 -13.14 11.15 -9.83
N PHE A 103 -13.70 12.33 -9.55
CA PHE A 103 -13.97 12.81 -8.19
C PHE A 103 -14.95 11.92 -7.42
N ASP A 104 -15.94 11.34 -8.10
CA ASP A 104 -16.91 10.42 -7.47
C ASP A 104 -16.22 9.16 -6.93
N GLY A 105 -15.29 8.59 -7.70
CA GLY A 105 -14.53 7.42 -7.27
C GLY A 105 -13.56 7.72 -6.13
N GLU A 106 -12.98 8.92 -6.11
CA GLU A 106 -12.15 9.43 -5.02
C GLU A 106 -12.93 9.42 -3.70
N LEU A 107 -14.11 10.04 -3.68
CA LEU A 107 -14.95 10.14 -2.48
C LEU A 107 -15.49 8.78 -2.02
N ILE A 108 -15.88 7.89 -2.94
CA ILE A 108 -16.31 6.53 -2.59
C ILE A 108 -15.21 5.78 -1.83
N ILE A 109 -13.97 5.85 -2.32
CA ILE A 109 -12.84 5.17 -1.71
C ILE A 109 -12.42 5.87 -0.42
N GLU A 110 -12.39 7.21 -0.38
CA GLU A 110 -12.09 7.98 0.83
C GLU A 110 -13.05 7.62 1.97
N GLU A 111 -14.37 7.61 1.72
CA GLU A 111 -15.38 7.26 2.72
C GLU A 111 -15.20 5.84 3.27
N LEU A 112 -14.88 4.87 2.40
CA LEU A 112 -14.63 3.49 2.81
C LEU A 112 -13.31 3.31 3.57
N LEU A 113 -12.29 4.11 3.27
CA LEU A 113 -11.02 4.05 3.99
C LEU A 113 -11.13 4.68 5.38
N LEU A 114 -11.81 5.83 5.49
CA LEU A 114 -11.96 6.56 6.76
C LEU A 114 -12.96 5.93 7.72
N ASN A 115 -14.02 5.29 7.21
CA ASN A 115 -15.04 4.67 8.06
C ASN A 115 -14.99 3.13 8.08
N GLY A 116 -14.14 2.51 7.27
CA GLY A 116 -14.04 1.06 7.10
C GLY A 116 -15.24 0.44 6.38
N LYS A 117 -15.66 -0.75 6.81
CA LYS A 117 -16.77 -1.50 6.19
C LYS A 117 -18.09 -0.73 6.25
N GLN A 118 -18.71 -0.49 5.10
CA GLN A 118 -20.01 0.17 5.02
C GLN A 118 -20.98 -0.55 4.06
N ARG A 119 -22.27 -0.28 4.24
CA ARG A 119 -23.34 -0.69 3.32
C ARG A 119 -23.35 0.23 2.10
N MET A 120 -23.85 -0.30 0.98
CA MET A 120 -23.92 0.47 -0.27
C MET A 120 -24.86 1.68 -0.12
N SER A 121 -26.05 1.47 0.45
CA SER A 121 -27.04 2.53 0.68
C SER A 121 -26.48 3.70 1.50
N THR A 122 -25.86 3.40 2.64
CA THR A 122 -25.25 4.40 3.53
C THR A 122 -24.08 5.14 2.86
N LEU A 123 -23.25 4.42 2.11
CA LEU A 123 -22.12 4.99 1.40
C LEU A 123 -22.57 5.99 0.33
N LEU A 124 -23.56 5.61 -0.49
CA LEU A 124 -24.06 6.48 -1.56
C LEU A 124 -24.66 7.79 -1.01
N VAL A 125 -25.38 7.73 0.11
CA VAL A 125 -25.92 8.92 0.79
C VAL A 125 -24.79 9.85 1.23
N LYS A 126 -23.81 9.32 1.97
CA LYS A 126 -22.71 10.14 2.51
C LYS A 126 -21.88 10.78 1.40
N VAL A 127 -21.58 10.02 0.34
CA VAL A 127 -20.84 10.55 -0.81
C VAL A 127 -21.63 11.67 -1.48
N TYR A 128 -22.94 11.48 -1.66
CA TYR A 128 -23.81 12.50 -2.23
C TYR A 128 -23.89 13.77 -1.36
N GLU A 129 -24.07 13.63 -0.04
CA GLU A 129 -24.04 14.75 0.90
C GLU A 129 -22.71 15.52 0.87
N ARG A 130 -21.57 14.82 0.77
CA ARG A 130 -20.25 15.45 0.65
C ARG A 130 -20.04 16.12 -0.71
N LEU A 131 -20.60 15.59 -1.79
CA LEU A 131 -20.56 16.20 -3.12
C LEU A 131 -21.33 17.52 -3.17
N ILE A 132 -22.52 17.57 -2.56
CA ILE A 132 -23.30 18.82 -2.45
C ILE A 132 -22.53 19.86 -1.65
N LYS A 133 -21.99 19.47 -0.48
CA LYS A 133 -21.17 20.37 0.35
C LYS A 133 -19.93 20.89 -0.38
N ALA A 134 -19.39 20.14 -1.33
CA ALA A 134 -18.27 20.55 -2.15
C ALA A 134 -18.65 21.50 -3.31
N GLY A 135 -19.93 21.90 -3.42
CA GLY A 135 -20.43 22.82 -4.44
C GLY A 135 -20.36 22.26 -5.86
N LYS A 136 -20.43 20.93 -6.02
CA LYS A 136 -20.40 20.27 -7.33
C LYS A 136 -21.79 20.23 -7.95
N ASP A 137 -21.86 20.43 -9.28
CA ASP A 137 -23.12 20.49 -10.02
C ASP A 137 -23.95 19.22 -9.81
N PRO A 138 -25.16 19.32 -9.22
CA PRO A 138 -26.02 18.17 -8.94
C PRO A 138 -26.44 17.37 -10.19
N GLU A 139 -26.44 18.04 -11.34
CA GLU A 139 -26.75 17.46 -12.66
C GLU A 139 -25.69 16.45 -13.12
N THR A 140 -24.41 16.74 -12.86
CA THR A 140 -23.29 15.86 -13.29
C THR A 140 -22.97 14.80 -12.25
N HIS A 141 -23.14 15.12 -10.97
CA HIS A 141 -22.84 14.26 -9.82
C HIS A 141 -24.11 13.72 -9.15
N ASN A 142 -25.03 13.18 -9.96
CA ASN A 142 -26.26 12.60 -9.45
C ASN A 142 -26.02 11.22 -8.80
N LEU A 143 -26.98 10.78 -7.98
CA LEU A 143 -26.92 9.49 -7.29
C LEU A 143 -26.76 8.29 -8.26
N GLN A 144 -27.21 8.45 -9.51
CA GLN A 144 -27.13 7.42 -10.53
C GLN A 144 -25.70 7.27 -11.06
N SER A 145 -25.02 8.38 -11.31
CA SER A 145 -23.60 8.44 -11.68
C SER A 145 -22.75 7.79 -10.59
N ILE A 146 -22.98 8.15 -9.33
CA ILE A 146 -22.26 7.55 -8.19
C ILE A 146 -22.51 6.04 -8.13
N LYS A 147 -23.76 5.60 -8.33
CA LYS A 147 -24.11 4.17 -8.38
C LYS A 147 -23.40 3.47 -9.55
N GLU A 148 -23.33 4.06 -10.73
CA GLU A 148 -22.63 3.51 -11.88
C GLU A 148 -21.12 3.41 -11.63
N LYS A 149 -20.50 4.45 -11.06
CA LYS A 149 -19.08 4.43 -10.66
C LYS A 149 -18.83 3.34 -9.62
N PHE A 150 -19.69 3.19 -8.63
CA PHE A 150 -19.64 2.09 -7.67
C PHE A 150 -19.67 0.72 -8.37
N LYS A 151 -20.58 0.51 -9.33
CA LYS A 151 -20.62 -0.73 -10.13
C LYS A 151 -19.32 -0.97 -10.89
N THR A 152 -18.72 0.07 -11.48
CA THR A 152 -17.44 -0.06 -12.19
C THR A 152 -16.27 -0.38 -11.27
N LEU A 153 -16.28 0.13 -10.03
CA LEU A 153 -15.27 -0.19 -9.02
C LEU A 153 -15.39 -1.65 -8.54
N VAL A 154 -16.63 -2.15 -8.40
CA VAL A 154 -16.90 -3.55 -8.08
C VAL A 154 -16.46 -4.46 -9.23
N SER A 155 -16.82 -4.15 -10.48
CA SER A 155 -16.44 -4.98 -11.64
C SER A 155 -14.92 -5.01 -11.86
N ALA A 156 -14.22 -3.93 -11.53
CA ALA A 156 -12.77 -3.86 -11.58
C ALA A 156 -12.06 -4.44 -10.33
N GLN A 157 -12.82 -5.03 -9.40
CA GLN A 157 -12.35 -5.67 -8.17
C GLN A 157 -11.62 -4.74 -7.18
N PHE A 158 -11.80 -3.43 -7.28
CA PHE A 158 -11.30 -2.48 -6.27
C PHE A 158 -12.12 -2.53 -4.97
N LEU A 159 -13.35 -3.03 -5.05
CA LEU A 159 -14.23 -3.26 -3.91
C LEU A 159 -14.48 -4.76 -3.71
N GLN A 160 -14.45 -5.19 -2.46
CA GLN A 160 -14.75 -6.55 -2.03
C GLN A 160 -16.07 -6.58 -1.28
N ARG A 161 -16.92 -7.53 -1.66
CA ARG A 161 -18.18 -7.81 -0.98
C ARG A 161 -17.92 -8.69 0.22
N ILE A 162 -18.53 -8.35 1.34
CA ILE A 162 -18.54 -9.15 2.57
C ILE A 162 -20.00 -9.45 2.90
N VAL A 163 -20.32 -10.74 3.00
CA VAL A 163 -21.64 -11.19 3.45
C VAL A 163 -21.54 -11.59 4.92
N ALA A 164 -22.39 -11.00 5.75
CA ALA A 164 -22.54 -11.44 7.14
C ALA A 164 -23.34 -12.76 7.16
N ASP A 165 -22.69 -13.84 7.60
CA ASP A 165 -23.31 -15.16 7.73
C ASP A 165 -23.78 -15.37 9.18
N ASP A 166 -25.06 -15.68 9.38
CA ASP A 166 -25.70 -15.78 10.71
C ASP A 166 -25.30 -17.05 11.49
N THR A 167 -24.61 -17.98 10.84
CA THR A 167 -24.27 -19.30 11.42
C THR A 167 -22.93 -19.34 12.16
N LYS A 168 -22.10 -18.29 12.05
CA LYS A 168 -20.85 -18.10 12.79
C LYS A 168 -20.98 -16.85 13.65
N PRO A 169 -20.45 -16.82 14.89
CA PRO A 169 -20.57 -15.63 15.75
C PRO A 169 -20.03 -14.40 15.01
N PHE A 170 -20.94 -13.47 14.69
CA PHE A 170 -20.91 -12.12 14.05
C PHE A 170 -19.67 -11.60 13.26
N MET A 171 -18.50 -12.23 13.27
CA MET A 171 -17.24 -11.63 12.80
C MET A 171 -16.24 -12.65 12.22
N ALA A 172 -16.70 -13.84 11.84
CA ALA A 172 -16.01 -14.70 10.88
C ALA A 172 -16.70 -14.58 9.52
N ALA A 173 -16.74 -13.35 8.98
CA ALA A 173 -17.35 -13.11 7.69
C ALA A 173 -16.56 -13.86 6.60
N THR A 174 -17.25 -14.71 5.85
CA THR A 174 -16.67 -15.40 4.70
C THR A 174 -16.39 -14.34 3.64
N VAL A 175 -15.11 -14.07 3.37
CA VAL A 175 -14.72 -13.23 2.25
C VAL A 175 -15.00 -14.05 0.99
N GLU A 176 -16.12 -13.79 0.34
CA GLU A 176 -16.31 -14.28 -1.02
C GLU A 176 -15.40 -13.47 -1.92
N GLU A 177 -14.47 -14.13 -2.61
CA GLU A 177 -13.75 -13.52 -3.71
C GLU A 177 -14.77 -13.01 -4.72
N THR A 178 -14.77 -11.70 -4.98
CA THR A 178 -15.67 -11.06 -5.93
C THR A 178 -15.32 -11.53 -7.35
N THR A 179 -15.73 -12.75 -7.73
CA THR A 179 -15.75 -13.18 -9.12
C THR A 179 -16.90 -12.47 -9.82
N ALA A 180 -16.83 -12.33 -11.15
CA ALA A 180 -17.88 -11.68 -11.96
C ALA A 180 -19.30 -12.27 -11.73
N SER A 181 -19.41 -13.46 -11.13
CA SER A 181 -20.66 -14.16 -10.79
C SER A 181 -21.24 -13.82 -9.41
N SER A 182 -20.47 -13.27 -8.46
CA SER A 182 -20.97 -12.86 -7.12
C SER A 182 -21.36 -11.36 -7.06
N ALA A 183 -21.28 -10.68 -8.21
CA ALA A 183 -21.66 -9.29 -8.46
C ALA A 183 -23.19 -9.05 -8.53
N GLN A 184 -23.98 -9.76 -7.73
CA GLN A 184 -25.36 -9.33 -7.47
C GLN A 184 -25.30 -8.09 -6.57
N ILE A 185 -25.08 -6.93 -7.20
CA ILE A 185 -25.29 -5.62 -6.60
C ILE A 185 -26.75 -5.60 -6.14
N PRO A 186 -27.03 -5.34 -4.86
CA PRO A 186 -28.41 -5.24 -4.39
C PRO A 186 -29.14 -4.21 -5.25
N GLU A 187 -30.23 -4.64 -5.89
CA GLU A 187 -31.15 -3.72 -6.52
C GLU A 187 -31.85 -2.94 -5.40
N LEU A 188 -31.30 -1.76 -5.09
CA LEU A 188 -31.97 -0.79 -4.23
C LEU A 188 -33.39 -0.59 -4.75
N THR A 189 -34.38 -0.80 -3.88
CA THR A 189 -35.79 -0.67 -4.27
C THR A 189 -36.07 0.74 -4.81
N PRO A 190 -36.99 0.89 -5.79
CA PRO A 190 -37.39 2.19 -6.32
C PRO A 190 -37.87 3.17 -5.24
N GLU A 191 -38.41 2.65 -4.13
CA GLU A 191 -38.87 3.41 -2.96
C GLU A 191 -37.73 3.94 -2.11
N ALA A 192 -36.68 3.13 -1.87
CA ALA A 192 -35.44 3.58 -1.27
C ALA A 192 -34.76 4.64 -2.14
N TRP A 193 -34.79 4.46 -3.47
CA TRP A 193 -34.32 5.45 -4.43
C TRP A 193 -35.13 6.74 -4.41
N LYS A 194 -36.46 6.66 -4.34
CA LYS A 194 -37.33 7.83 -4.18
C LYS A 194 -37.13 8.55 -2.85
N TYR A 195 -36.87 7.83 -1.75
CA TYR A 195 -36.50 8.44 -0.47
C TYR A 195 -35.16 9.18 -0.59
N LEU A 196 -34.15 8.53 -1.16
CA LEU A 196 -32.82 9.11 -1.40
C LEU A 196 -32.86 10.33 -2.33
N VAL A 197 -33.71 10.30 -3.35
CA VAL A 197 -33.95 11.41 -4.29
C VAL A 197 -34.80 12.52 -3.64
N SER A 198 -35.78 12.18 -2.78
CA SER A 198 -36.56 13.19 -2.05
C SER A 198 -35.72 13.94 -1.02
N SER A 199 -34.69 13.31 -0.44
CA SER A 199 -33.67 14.01 0.36
C SER A 199 -32.78 14.93 -0.48
N GLN A 200 -32.76 14.82 -1.81
CA GLN A 200 -32.06 15.77 -2.70
C GLN A 200 -32.87 17.06 -2.90
N GLN A 201 -34.21 16.99 -2.80
CA GLN A 201 -35.11 18.11 -3.12
C GLN A 201 -35.44 19.02 -1.93
N CYS A 202 -35.11 18.62 -0.70
CA CYS A 202 -35.46 19.40 0.50
C CYS A 202 -34.61 20.66 0.73
N GLU A 203 -33.61 20.97 -0.10
CA GLU A 203 -32.80 22.19 0.04
C GLU A 203 -33.05 23.25 -1.04
N SER A 204 -33.90 23.00 -2.02
CA SER A 204 -34.32 24.02 -2.99
C SER A 204 -35.68 24.63 -2.60
N ASN A 205 -35.62 25.70 -1.79
CA ASN A 205 -36.66 26.71 -1.53
C ASN A 205 -38.02 26.25 -0.97
N GLU A 206 -38.18 26.22 0.36
CA GLU A 206 -39.28 26.84 1.17
C GLU A 206 -39.31 26.30 2.62
N PRO A 207 -39.83 27.06 3.60
CA PRO A 207 -39.64 26.78 5.03
C PRO A 207 -40.44 25.56 5.51
N ALA A 208 -39.79 24.79 6.38
CA ALA A 208 -40.25 23.55 6.99
C ALA A 208 -41.71 23.58 7.46
N GLN A 209 -42.56 22.77 6.82
CA GLN A 209 -43.80 22.31 7.44
C GLN A 209 -43.97 20.79 7.32
N LYS A 210 -44.18 20.19 8.50
CA LYS A 210 -44.65 18.84 8.82
C LYS A 210 -43.71 17.68 8.44
N LYS A 211 -42.90 17.31 9.44
CA LYS A 211 -42.32 15.98 9.62
C LYS A 211 -43.39 14.90 9.43
N VAL A 212 -43.45 14.32 8.23
CA VAL A 212 -44.10 13.02 8.02
C VAL A 212 -43.14 11.96 8.55
N LYS A 213 -43.58 11.22 9.56
CA LYS A 213 -42.92 10.00 10.03
C LYS A 213 -43.07 8.93 8.94
N THR A 214 -42.25 8.99 7.90
CA THR A 214 -42.17 7.92 6.91
C THR A 214 -41.06 6.97 7.35
N SER A 215 -41.43 5.73 7.63
CA SER A 215 -40.53 4.63 7.98
C SER A 215 -39.33 4.57 7.04
N ILE A 216 -38.13 4.46 7.60
CA ILE A 216 -36.87 4.25 6.86
C ILE A 216 -37.10 3.04 5.92
N PRO A 217 -36.97 3.20 4.60
CA PRO A 217 -37.22 2.09 3.67
C PRO A 217 -36.19 0.98 3.88
N ILE A 218 -36.60 -0.27 3.72
CA ILE A 218 -35.70 -1.43 3.77
C ILE A 218 -34.88 -1.41 2.46
N PHE A 219 -33.59 -1.14 2.57
CA PHE A 219 -32.69 -0.94 1.43
C PHE A 219 -32.25 -2.25 0.74
N GLY A 220 -32.60 -3.41 1.30
CA GLY A 220 -32.27 -4.72 0.74
C GLY A 220 -30.78 -5.13 0.85
N ASP A 221 -29.94 -4.28 1.43
CA ASP A 221 -28.49 -4.48 1.59
C ASP A 221 -28.05 -4.69 3.06
N GLU A 222 -28.98 -5.01 3.96
CA GLU A 222 -28.74 -5.01 5.41
C GLU A 222 -27.59 -5.93 5.87
N LYS A 223 -27.40 -7.06 5.17
CA LYS A 223 -26.35 -8.07 5.47
C LYS A 223 -25.10 -7.96 4.59
N ILE A 224 -25.04 -6.98 3.69
CA ILE A 224 -23.97 -6.84 2.70
C ILE A 224 -23.13 -5.62 3.02
N PHE A 225 -21.86 -5.87 3.32
CA PHE A 225 -20.87 -4.83 3.56
C PHE A 225 -19.86 -4.81 2.42
N TRP A 226 -19.32 -3.63 2.16
CA TRP A 226 -18.28 -3.42 1.18
C TRP A 226 -17.02 -2.92 1.86
N LYS A 227 -15.88 -3.41 1.40
CA LYS A 227 -14.56 -2.93 1.80
C LYS A 227 -13.66 -2.69 0.61
N VAL A 228 -12.62 -1.91 0.83
CA VAL A 228 -11.56 -1.67 -0.16
C VAL A 228 -10.68 -2.92 -0.31
N ASN A 229 -10.43 -3.33 -1.54
CA ASN A 229 -9.51 -4.40 -1.89
C ASN A 229 -8.08 -3.87 -2.02
N PHE A 230 -7.32 -3.88 -0.92
CA PHE A 230 -5.92 -3.43 -0.92
C PHE A 230 -5.04 -4.24 -1.87
N GLN A 231 -5.29 -5.53 -2.05
CA GLN A 231 -4.49 -6.36 -2.95
C GLN A 231 -4.61 -5.88 -4.41
N ARG A 232 -5.81 -5.46 -4.83
CA ARG A 232 -6.02 -4.89 -6.17
C ARG A 232 -5.32 -3.54 -6.32
N PHE A 233 -5.40 -2.67 -5.30
CA PHE A 233 -4.68 -1.39 -5.30
C PHE A 233 -3.16 -1.58 -5.34
N PHE A 234 -2.61 -2.50 -4.56
CA PHE A 234 -1.16 -2.76 -4.56
C PHE A 234 -0.70 -3.38 -5.88
N ALA A 235 -1.51 -4.24 -6.50
CA ALA A 235 -1.23 -4.74 -7.85
C ALA A 235 -1.21 -3.60 -8.88
N TYR A 236 -2.18 -2.67 -8.81
CA TYR A 236 -2.20 -1.51 -9.70
C TYR A 236 -0.99 -0.58 -9.48
N LEU A 237 -0.64 -0.28 -8.22
CA LEU A 237 0.52 0.56 -7.91
C LEU A 237 1.82 -0.07 -8.39
N ARG A 238 1.99 -1.39 -8.19
CA ARG A 238 3.12 -2.15 -8.76
C ARG A 238 3.19 -2.01 -10.29
N ASP A 239 2.05 -2.14 -10.95
CA ASP A 239 1.97 -2.07 -12.41
C ASP A 239 2.35 -0.66 -12.91
N GLU A 240 1.92 0.40 -12.23
CA GLU A 240 2.33 1.78 -12.55
C GLU A 240 3.84 2.02 -12.31
N GLU A 241 4.42 1.52 -11.22
CA GLU A 241 5.87 1.58 -10.99
C GLU A 241 6.65 0.88 -12.10
N LEU A 242 6.17 -0.28 -12.56
CA LEU A 242 6.77 -1.01 -13.66
C LEU A 242 6.69 -0.21 -14.98
N ILE A 243 5.55 0.41 -15.26
CA ILE A 243 5.35 1.27 -16.45
C ILE A 243 6.29 2.48 -16.42
N GLN A 244 6.44 3.13 -15.26
CA GLN A 244 7.36 4.25 -15.08
C GLN A 244 8.82 3.81 -15.28
N ALA A 245 9.20 2.65 -14.76
CA ALA A 245 10.55 2.10 -14.96
C ALA A 245 10.88 1.86 -16.43
N PHE A 246 9.94 1.32 -17.22
CA PHE A 246 10.15 1.15 -18.67
C PHE A 246 10.12 2.48 -19.42
N THR A 247 9.32 3.44 -18.98
CA THR A 247 9.25 4.78 -19.58
C THR A 247 10.56 5.55 -19.41
N ASN A 248 11.18 5.44 -18.23
CA ASN A 248 12.45 6.12 -17.92
C ASN A 248 13.66 5.43 -18.57
N ARG A 249 13.60 4.11 -18.79
CA ARG A 249 14.73 3.34 -19.34
C ARG A 249 14.74 3.25 -20.86
N ILE A 250 13.56 3.19 -21.49
CA ILE A 250 13.41 3.07 -22.94
C ILE A 250 12.80 4.37 -23.49
N ASP A 251 11.48 4.51 -23.45
CA ASP A 251 10.74 5.69 -23.88
C ASP A 251 9.25 5.62 -23.47
N GLN A 252 8.50 6.69 -23.76
CA GLN A 252 7.06 6.77 -23.47
C GLN A 252 6.23 5.72 -24.23
N ASN A 253 6.67 5.30 -25.43
CA ASN A 253 5.95 4.30 -26.22
C ASN A 253 6.06 2.91 -25.59
N ALA A 254 7.25 2.53 -25.11
CA ALA A 254 7.47 1.32 -24.35
C ALA A 254 6.59 1.27 -23.08
N GLY A 255 6.50 2.39 -22.35
CA GLY A 255 5.59 2.50 -21.20
C GLY A 255 4.13 2.21 -21.56
N LYS A 256 3.64 2.76 -22.66
CA LYS A 256 2.26 2.51 -23.14
C LYS A 256 2.06 1.05 -23.58
N ILE A 257 3.04 0.43 -24.24
CA ILE A 257 2.97 -0.99 -24.64
C ILE A 257 2.88 -1.88 -23.39
N VAL A 258 3.75 -1.64 -22.41
CA VAL A 258 3.74 -2.39 -21.14
C VAL A 258 2.42 -2.20 -20.39
N ARG A 259 1.86 -0.98 -20.39
CA ARG A 259 0.53 -0.72 -19.81
C ARG A 259 -0.57 -1.55 -20.49
N VAL A 260 -0.55 -1.69 -21.80
CA VAL A 260 -1.49 -2.55 -22.53
C VAL A 260 -1.32 -4.02 -22.15
N ILE A 261 -0.08 -4.51 -22.09
CA ILE A 261 0.23 -5.89 -21.68
C ILE A 261 -0.34 -6.17 -20.28
N LEU A 262 -0.05 -5.29 -19.31
CA LEU A 262 -0.52 -5.46 -17.94
C LEU A 262 -2.06 -5.39 -17.83
N ARG A 263 -2.70 -4.54 -18.65
CA ARG A 263 -4.16 -4.45 -18.69
C ARG A 263 -4.82 -5.71 -19.23
N LEU A 264 -4.26 -6.31 -20.27
CA LEU A 264 -4.74 -7.59 -20.82
C LEU A 264 -4.49 -8.74 -19.84
N ALA A 265 -3.40 -8.68 -19.08
CA ALA A 265 -3.06 -9.67 -18.05
C ALA A 265 -3.96 -9.61 -16.81
N ALA A 266 -4.59 -8.46 -16.53
CA ALA A 266 -5.32 -8.21 -15.28
C ALA A 266 -6.60 -9.06 -15.08
N VAL A 267 -6.97 -9.91 -16.05
CA VAL A 267 -8.15 -10.78 -16.00
C VAL A 267 -8.04 -11.88 -14.95
N LYS A 268 -6.83 -12.36 -14.62
CA LYS A 268 -6.58 -13.22 -13.45
C LYS A 268 -5.47 -12.63 -12.59
N LEU A 269 -5.76 -12.52 -11.30
CA LEU A 269 -4.85 -11.95 -10.30
C LEU A 269 -3.91 -13.03 -9.75
N ASP A 270 -3.05 -13.61 -10.59
CA ASP A 270 -1.96 -14.46 -10.09
C ASP A 270 -0.84 -13.55 -9.54
N PRO A 271 -0.38 -13.76 -8.28
CA PRO A 271 0.64 -12.91 -7.67
C PRO A 271 2.03 -13.03 -8.33
N ALA A 272 2.37 -14.16 -8.94
CA ALA A 272 3.73 -14.44 -9.39
C ALA A 272 3.96 -14.08 -10.86
N ARG A 273 3.03 -14.49 -11.74
CA ARG A 273 3.16 -14.28 -13.19
C ARG A 273 1.83 -14.01 -13.87
N THR A 274 1.87 -13.34 -15.00
CA THR A 274 0.66 -13.09 -15.80
C THR A 274 0.30 -14.28 -16.68
N ILE A 275 -0.94 -14.27 -17.19
CA ILE A 275 -1.31 -15.14 -18.31
C ILE A 275 -0.45 -14.76 -19.53
N PRO A 276 0.00 -15.73 -20.35
CA PRO A 276 0.64 -15.43 -21.63
C PRO A 276 -0.31 -14.71 -22.58
N ILE A 277 0.12 -13.58 -23.13
CA ILE A 277 -0.67 -12.75 -24.04
C ILE A 277 -0.06 -12.83 -25.45
N SER A 278 -0.93 -12.98 -26.46
CA SER A 278 -0.50 -13.04 -27.86
C SER A 278 -0.14 -11.64 -28.41
N PHE A 279 0.83 -11.57 -29.31
CA PHE A 279 1.19 -10.32 -30.00
C PHE A 279 -0.02 -9.69 -30.72
N ILE A 280 -0.90 -10.51 -31.29
CA ILE A 280 -2.06 -10.07 -32.08
C ILE A 280 -3.06 -9.31 -31.19
N GLU A 281 -3.31 -9.79 -29.97
CA GLU A 281 -4.17 -9.10 -29.01
C GLU A 281 -3.58 -7.77 -28.54
N ILE A 282 -2.26 -7.75 -28.34
CA ILE A 282 -1.52 -6.52 -27.99
C ILE A 282 -1.64 -5.50 -29.11
N ALA A 283 -1.33 -5.89 -30.36
CA ALA A 283 -1.40 -5.03 -31.54
C ALA A 283 -2.81 -4.46 -31.72
N LYS A 284 -3.85 -5.31 -31.66
CA LYS A 284 -5.25 -4.87 -31.77
C LYS A 284 -5.63 -3.83 -30.72
N THR A 285 -5.20 -4.04 -29.47
CA THR A 285 -5.51 -3.13 -28.37
C THR A 285 -4.76 -1.81 -28.49
N ILE A 286 -3.50 -1.84 -28.96
CA ILE A 286 -2.70 -0.64 -29.22
C ILE A 286 -3.33 0.21 -30.32
N SER A 287 -3.81 -0.41 -31.42
CA SER A 287 -4.50 0.31 -32.49
C SER A 287 -5.74 1.05 -31.98
N SER A 288 -6.49 0.45 -31.04
CA SER A 288 -7.65 1.11 -30.41
C SER A 288 -7.29 2.24 -29.44
N THR A 289 -6.04 2.29 -28.95
CA THR A 289 -5.57 3.27 -27.96
C THR A 289 -4.97 4.52 -28.64
N GLY A 290 -4.94 4.58 -29.98
CA GLY A 290 -4.53 5.77 -30.75
C GLY A 290 -3.02 5.92 -30.97
N LEU A 291 -2.21 4.90 -30.67
CA LEU A 291 -0.79 4.85 -31.04
C LEU A 291 -0.67 4.44 -32.51
N GLN A 292 -0.17 5.33 -33.36
CA GLN A 292 0.17 5.02 -34.76
C GLN A 292 1.50 4.27 -34.85
N LEU A 293 1.58 3.08 -34.26
CA LEU A 293 2.73 2.20 -34.41
C LEU A 293 2.42 1.14 -35.46
N ASN A 294 3.29 1.02 -36.47
CA ASN A 294 3.26 -0.10 -37.42
C ASN A 294 3.61 -1.41 -36.69
N ASP A 295 3.06 -2.53 -37.16
CA ASP A 295 3.34 -3.86 -36.59
C ASP A 295 4.83 -4.19 -36.53
N GLU A 296 5.61 -3.75 -37.53
CA GLU A 296 7.07 -3.92 -37.54
C GLU A 296 7.76 -3.12 -36.43
N SER A 297 7.32 -1.89 -36.19
CA SER A 297 7.84 -1.04 -35.11
C SER A 297 7.48 -1.63 -33.75
N LEU A 298 6.24 -2.12 -33.59
CA LEU A 298 5.81 -2.80 -32.38
C LEU A 298 6.65 -4.06 -32.12
N GLN A 299 6.94 -4.86 -33.16
CA GLN A 299 7.79 -6.03 -33.03
C GLN A 299 9.23 -5.67 -32.62
N LYS A 300 9.79 -4.56 -33.14
CA LYS A 300 11.08 -4.03 -32.69
C LYS A 300 11.04 -3.63 -31.21
N TYR A 301 10.00 -2.91 -30.77
CA TYR A 301 9.83 -2.56 -29.36
C TYR A 301 9.72 -3.79 -28.47
N MET A 302 8.93 -4.80 -28.87
CA MET A 302 8.80 -6.04 -28.10
C MET A 302 10.14 -6.75 -27.93
N ASN A 303 10.98 -6.80 -28.98
CA ASN A 303 12.32 -7.37 -28.88
C ASN A 303 13.21 -6.61 -27.90
N VAL A 304 13.16 -5.27 -27.89
CA VAL A 304 13.92 -4.44 -26.94
C VAL A 304 13.43 -4.67 -25.51
N ILE A 305 12.11 -4.73 -25.31
CA ILE A 305 11.48 -4.95 -24.00
C ILE A 305 11.83 -6.35 -23.45
N THR A 306 11.83 -7.39 -24.29
CA THR A 306 12.17 -8.76 -23.86
C THR A 306 13.66 -8.96 -23.59
N ASN A 307 14.53 -8.22 -24.27
CA ASN A 307 15.98 -8.29 -24.08
C ASN A 307 16.47 -7.37 -22.95
N ASP A 308 15.55 -6.83 -22.14
CA ASP A 308 15.90 -5.97 -21.02
C ASP A 308 16.72 -6.71 -19.94
N VAL A 309 17.60 -5.97 -19.26
CA VAL A 309 18.52 -6.48 -18.23
C VAL A 309 17.79 -7.22 -17.11
N ASN A 310 16.59 -6.77 -16.73
CA ASN A 310 15.81 -7.39 -15.67
C ASN A 310 15.01 -8.62 -16.16
N ASN A 311 14.86 -8.78 -17.48
CA ASN A 311 14.11 -9.87 -18.13
C ASN A 311 12.74 -10.13 -17.49
N CYS A 312 12.01 -9.03 -17.23
CA CYS A 312 10.70 -9.05 -16.59
C CYS A 312 9.61 -9.56 -17.54
N ILE A 313 9.72 -9.21 -18.83
CA ILE A 313 8.77 -9.59 -19.86
C ILE A 313 9.43 -10.67 -20.71
N ILE A 314 8.90 -11.87 -20.63
CA ILE A 314 9.50 -13.08 -21.20
C ILE A 314 8.68 -13.50 -22.41
N LYS A 315 9.35 -13.82 -23.51
CA LYS A 315 8.73 -14.47 -24.67
C LYS A 315 8.75 -15.98 -24.47
N ILE A 316 7.58 -16.62 -24.37
CA ILE A 316 7.48 -18.07 -24.09
C ILE A 316 7.44 -18.89 -25.38
N GLY A 317 6.70 -18.41 -26.39
CA GLY A 317 6.49 -19.15 -27.63
C GLY A 317 6.45 -18.25 -28.85
N ASP A 318 6.76 -18.83 -30.02
CA ASP A 318 6.83 -18.12 -31.31
C ASP A 318 5.50 -18.13 -32.10
N HIS A 319 4.48 -18.84 -31.59
CA HIS A 319 3.16 -18.85 -32.21
C HIS A 319 2.56 -17.43 -32.26
N GLY A 320 1.97 -17.06 -33.39
CA GLY A 320 1.30 -15.76 -33.57
C GLY A 320 2.22 -14.55 -33.43
N ARG A 321 3.47 -14.64 -33.90
CA ARG A 321 4.54 -13.61 -33.77
C ARG A 321 5.06 -13.41 -32.34
N GLY A 322 4.67 -14.26 -31.40
CA GLY A 322 5.17 -14.23 -30.03
C GLY A 322 4.05 -14.25 -29.00
N THR A 323 4.25 -15.01 -27.93
CA THR A 323 3.46 -14.94 -26.70
C THR A 323 4.33 -14.40 -25.57
N TYR A 324 3.80 -13.46 -24.81
CA TYR A 324 4.55 -12.70 -23.81
C TYR A 324 3.91 -12.85 -22.43
N GLU A 325 4.74 -13.05 -21.41
CA GLU A 325 4.35 -13.15 -20.01
C GLU A 325 5.19 -12.17 -19.18
N VAL A 326 4.58 -11.58 -18.15
CA VAL A 326 5.27 -10.73 -17.19
C VAL A 326 5.55 -11.53 -15.92
N ASP A 327 6.82 -11.67 -15.58
CA ASP A 327 7.28 -12.27 -14.31
C ASP A 327 7.45 -11.15 -13.27
N PHE A 328 6.49 -11.07 -12.35
CA PHE A 328 6.49 -10.04 -11.31
C PHE A 328 7.61 -10.22 -10.29
N GLN A 329 8.09 -11.45 -10.09
CA GLN A 329 9.20 -11.71 -9.17
C GLN A 329 10.50 -11.10 -9.71
N LYS A 330 10.78 -11.28 -11.01
CA LYS A 330 11.94 -10.65 -11.66
C LYS A 330 11.79 -9.14 -11.72
N ALA A 331 10.59 -8.64 -12.04
CA ALA A 331 10.29 -7.22 -12.07
C ALA A 331 10.56 -6.54 -10.72
N LEU A 332 9.96 -7.06 -9.65
CA LEU A 332 10.13 -6.51 -8.31
C LEU A 332 11.56 -6.66 -7.80
N ARG A 333 12.27 -7.73 -8.14
CA ARG A 333 13.70 -7.87 -7.84
C ARG A 333 14.53 -6.76 -8.50
N GLY A 334 14.30 -6.49 -9.79
CA GLY A 334 15.00 -5.45 -10.53
C GLY A 334 14.71 -4.04 -9.98
N LEU A 335 13.45 -3.74 -9.70
CA LEU A 335 13.05 -2.47 -9.08
C LEU A 335 13.68 -2.31 -7.70
N THR A 336 13.55 -3.31 -6.83
CA THR A 336 14.08 -3.28 -5.46
C THR A 336 15.60 -3.08 -5.44
N LYS A 337 16.31 -3.76 -6.36
CA LYS A 337 17.75 -3.57 -6.56
C LYS A 337 18.08 -2.10 -6.89
N ALA A 338 17.36 -1.50 -7.84
CA ALA A 338 17.57 -0.10 -8.20
C ALA A 338 17.33 0.86 -7.03
N HIS A 339 16.30 0.61 -6.20
CA HIS A 339 16.05 1.42 -5.00
C HIS A 339 17.17 1.30 -3.96
N ILE A 340 17.70 0.10 -3.72
CA ILE A 340 18.83 -0.09 -2.80
C ILE A 340 20.09 0.60 -3.34
N GLN A 341 20.36 0.50 -4.65
CA GLN A 341 21.48 1.18 -5.28
C GLN A 341 21.37 2.71 -5.15
N SER A 342 20.18 3.27 -5.38
CA SER A 342 19.91 4.70 -5.16
C SER A 342 20.12 5.10 -3.70
N PHE A 343 19.62 4.31 -2.76
CA PHE A 343 19.84 4.55 -1.32
C PHE A 343 21.32 4.55 -0.95
N LEU A 344 22.09 3.56 -1.45
CA LEU A 344 23.52 3.47 -1.19
C LEU A 344 24.29 4.65 -1.81
N LYS A 345 23.90 5.08 -3.01
CA LYS A 345 24.51 6.23 -3.68
C LYS A 345 24.31 7.53 -2.89
N GLU A 346 23.11 7.78 -2.39
CA GLU A 346 22.81 8.98 -1.61
C GLU A 346 23.48 8.95 -0.22
N ARG A 347 23.54 7.79 0.43
CA ARG A 347 24.11 7.68 1.78
C ARG A 347 25.63 7.59 1.83
N TYR A 348 26.23 6.84 0.91
CA TYR A 348 27.67 6.50 0.94
C TYR A 348 28.46 7.04 -0.26
N GLY A 349 27.77 7.57 -1.28
CA GLY A 349 28.39 8.07 -2.49
C GLY A 349 28.61 7.00 -3.56
N SER A 350 29.18 7.44 -4.69
CA SER A 350 29.42 6.61 -5.88
C SER A 350 30.44 5.50 -5.66
N ASN A 351 31.45 5.72 -4.83
CA ASN A 351 32.51 4.75 -4.54
C ASN A 351 31.96 3.50 -3.83
N ALA A 352 31.08 3.67 -2.85
CA ALA A 352 30.44 2.56 -2.16
C ALA A 352 29.47 1.80 -3.09
N LEU A 353 28.72 2.51 -3.94
CA LEU A 353 27.87 1.88 -4.95
C LEU A 353 28.69 1.02 -5.91
N ARG A 354 29.88 1.47 -6.32
CA ARG A 354 30.80 0.69 -7.16
C ARG A 354 31.20 -0.62 -6.48
N ILE A 355 31.56 -0.59 -5.20
CA ILE A 355 31.87 -1.79 -4.41
C ILE A 355 30.66 -2.73 -4.36
N TYR A 356 29.47 -2.19 -4.08
CA TYR A 356 28.25 -2.99 -3.98
C TYR A 356 27.90 -3.69 -5.30
N ASN A 357 27.93 -2.97 -6.43
CA ASN A 357 27.64 -3.54 -7.75
C ASN A 357 28.66 -4.63 -8.13
N MET A 358 29.93 -4.40 -7.83
CA MET A 358 30.99 -5.38 -8.06
C MET A 358 30.77 -6.66 -7.24
N LEU A 359 30.42 -6.54 -5.96
CA LEU A 359 30.09 -7.68 -5.10
C LEU A 359 28.85 -8.42 -5.61
N GLU A 360 27.87 -7.71 -6.13
CA GLU A 360 26.66 -8.32 -6.67
C GLU A 360 26.94 -9.14 -7.95
N GLU A 361 27.81 -8.66 -8.83
CA GLU A 361 28.17 -9.34 -10.08
C GLU A 361 29.12 -10.52 -9.86
N ARG A 362 30.10 -10.37 -8.96
CA ARG A 362 31.18 -11.37 -8.74
C ARG A 362 30.88 -12.34 -7.60
N GLY A 363 29.91 -12.02 -6.73
CA GLY A 363 29.51 -12.85 -5.59
C GLY A 363 30.30 -12.54 -4.32
N CYS A 364 31.11 -13.50 -3.84
CA CYS A 364 31.81 -13.38 -2.57
C CYS A 364 33.25 -12.91 -2.80
N LEU A 365 33.64 -11.76 -2.20
CA LEU A 365 34.99 -11.20 -2.35
C LEU A 365 35.65 -10.94 -0.99
N SER A 366 36.96 -11.16 -0.91
CA SER A 366 37.76 -10.78 0.26
C SER A 366 38.09 -9.28 0.25
N GLN A 367 38.46 -8.72 1.40
CA GLN A 367 38.74 -7.27 1.50
C GLN A 367 39.83 -6.81 0.51
N LYS A 368 40.96 -7.53 0.42
CA LYS A 368 42.05 -7.20 -0.52
C LYS A 368 41.57 -7.21 -1.99
N GLN A 369 40.76 -8.21 -2.34
CA GLN A 369 40.18 -8.31 -3.68
C GLN A 369 39.22 -7.15 -3.99
N ILE A 370 38.46 -6.68 -2.99
CA ILE A 370 37.58 -5.52 -3.14
C ILE A 370 38.41 -4.26 -3.41
N GLU A 371 39.50 -4.05 -2.66
CA GLU A 371 40.40 -2.91 -2.82
C GLU A 371 41.01 -2.86 -4.23
N ASP A 372 41.58 -3.98 -4.68
CA ASP A 372 42.23 -4.10 -5.98
C ASP A 372 41.25 -3.96 -7.15
N MET A 373 40.10 -4.64 -7.09
CA MET A 373 39.13 -4.63 -8.20
C MET A 373 38.28 -3.36 -8.25
N ALA A 374 38.00 -2.75 -7.09
CA ALA A 374 37.24 -1.52 -7.06
C ALA A 374 38.09 -0.31 -7.47
N MET A 375 39.43 -0.40 -7.50
CA MET A 375 40.32 0.75 -7.75
C MET A 375 40.00 1.91 -6.78
N ILE A 376 39.93 1.59 -5.49
CA ILE A 376 39.68 2.52 -4.37
C ILE A 376 40.83 2.39 -3.39
N ASN A 377 41.18 3.47 -2.71
CA ASN A 377 42.17 3.43 -1.63
C ASN A 377 41.74 2.44 -0.54
N ALA A 378 42.68 1.61 -0.07
CA ALA A 378 42.41 0.55 0.91
C ALA A 378 41.68 1.04 2.17
N LYS A 379 42.09 2.21 2.70
CA LYS A 379 41.45 2.80 3.90
C LYS A 379 39.98 3.15 3.66
N GLU A 380 39.66 3.73 2.50
CA GLU A 380 38.29 4.13 2.17
C GLU A 380 37.41 2.92 1.86
N ALA A 381 37.92 1.98 1.06
CA ALA A 381 37.23 0.74 0.75
C ALA A 381 36.86 -0.03 2.04
N GLN A 382 37.80 -0.10 2.97
CA GLN A 382 37.58 -0.69 4.29
C GLN A 382 36.43 0.01 5.04
N GLN A 383 36.47 1.34 5.13
CA GLN A 383 35.41 2.12 5.80
C GLN A 383 34.03 1.88 5.17
N TYR A 384 33.94 1.89 3.83
CA TYR A 384 32.67 1.66 3.13
C TYR A 384 32.13 0.25 3.35
N VAL A 385 32.98 -0.78 3.24
CA VAL A 385 32.58 -2.19 3.43
C VAL A 385 32.05 -2.41 4.84
N TYR A 386 32.76 -1.94 5.87
CA TYR A 386 32.29 -2.10 7.25
C TYR A 386 31.04 -1.27 7.55
N SER A 387 30.92 -0.06 6.99
CA SER A 387 29.70 0.75 7.15
C SER A 387 28.48 0.06 6.52
N MET A 388 28.61 -0.48 5.29
CA MET A 388 27.55 -1.23 4.64
C MET A 388 27.23 -2.56 5.34
N PHE A 389 28.22 -3.18 5.98
CA PHE A 389 28.03 -4.38 6.80
C PHE A 389 27.22 -4.09 8.08
N ILE A 390 27.55 -3.01 8.81
CA ILE A 390 26.81 -2.59 10.02
C ILE A 390 25.35 -2.28 9.69
N ASP A 391 25.11 -1.65 8.55
CA ASP A 391 23.77 -1.37 8.03
C ASP A 391 23.02 -2.60 7.52
N GLY A 392 23.63 -3.80 7.51
CA GLY A 392 23.01 -5.04 7.05
C GLY A 392 22.84 -5.17 5.54
N MET A 393 23.52 -4.32 4.75
CA MET A 393 23.52 -4.40 3.28
C MET A 393 24.49 -5.46 2.75
N LEU A 394 25.54 -5.75 3.53
CA LEU A 394 26.49 -6.82 3.28
C LEU A 394 26.39 -7.91 4.35
N THR A 395 26.70 -9.13 3.95
CA THR A 395 26.81 -10.30 4.83
C THR A 395 28.24 -10.81 4.82
N LEU A 396 28.70 -11.26 5.99
CA LEU A 396 30.03 -11.84 6.18
C LEU A 396 29.90 -13.37 6.11
N GLU A 397 30.62 -13.98 5.18
CA GLU A 397 30.77 -15.43 5.06
C GLU A 397 32.17 -15.83 5.51
N GLU A 398 32.24 -16.68 6.53
CA GLU A 398 33.48 -17.17 7.11
C GLU A 398 33.82 -18.55 6.54
N LEU A 399 35.03 -18.71 6.01
CA LEU A 399 35.55 -19.98 5.54
C LEU A 399 36.81 -20.33 6.30
N SER A 400 36.69 -21.27 7.25
CA SER A 400 37.83 -21.76 8.02
C SER A 400 38.49 -22.97 7.38
N LYS A 401 39.84 -23.02 7.42
CA LYS A 401 40.61 -24.20 6.99
C LYS A 401 40.54 -25.35 8.01
N ALA A 402 40.11 -25.08 9.25
CA ALA A 402 40.01 -26.05 10.34
C ALA A 402 38.65 -25.91 11.03
N ASN A 403 38.18 -26.96 11.71
CA ASN A 403 36.87 -26.95 12.38
C ASN A 403 36.79 -26.00 13.60
N ASP A 404 37.91 -25.42 14.03
CA ASP A 404 37.99 -24.59 15.23
C ASP A 404 37.68 -23.10 14.99
N PHE A 405 37.33 -22.70 13.75
CA PHE A 405 36.95 -21.32 13.36
C PHE A 405 37.83 -20.20 13.94
N ASN A 406 39.13 -20.47 14.14
CA ASN A 406 40.06 -19.49 14.69
C ASN A 406 40.21 -18.30 13.71
N PRO A 407 40.05 -17.03 14.16
CA PRO A 407 40.14 -15.86 13.28
C PRO A 407 41.43 -15.77 12.44
N THR A 408 42.56 -16.31 12.92
CA THR A 408 43.84 -16.27 12.18
C THR A 408 43.90 -17.25 11.01
N ARG A 409 43.07 -18.30 11.03
CA ARG A 409 43.01 -19.37 10.00
C ARG A 409 41.69 -19.35 9.23
N THR A 410 40.88 -18.31 9.43
CA THR A 410 39.56 -18.15 8.84
C THR A 410 39.59 -17.00 7.85
N PHE A 411 39.09 -17.24 6.65
CA PHE A 411 38.97 -16.22 5.63
C PHE A 411 37.58 -15.59 5.71
N TYR A 412 37.56 -14.27 5.60
CA TYR A 412 36.35 -13.47 5.65
C TYR A 412 36.03 -12.98 4.24
N PHE A 413 34.84 -13.33 3.75
CA PHE A 413 34.32 -12.90 2.47
C PHE A 413 33.07 -12.06 2.68
N PHE A 414 32.95 -10.98 1.92
CA PHE A 414 31.75 -10.17 1.89
C PHE A 414 30.87 -10.60 0.73
N ARG A 415 29.56 -10.65 0.98
CA ARG A 415 28.55 -11.00 -0.01
C ARG A 415 27.35 -10.07 0.12
N VAL A 416 26.80 -9.67 -1.03
CA VAL A 416 25.51 -8.96 -1.09
C VAL A 416 24.38 -9.97 -0.97
N ASN A 417 23.50 -9.76 0.01
CA ASN A 417 22.24 -10.48 0.12
C ASN A 417 21.08 -9.49 0.02
N LEU A 418 20.42 -9.48 -1.15
CA LEU A 418 19.32 -8.57 -1.44
C LEU A 418 18.19 -8.69 -0.41
N TYR A 419 17.84 -9.90 0.04
CA TYR A 419 16.76 -10.12 0.99
C TYR A 419 17.05 -9.45 2.35
N ASN A 420 18.28 -9.61 2.85
CA ASN A 420 18.69 -8.99 4.11
C ASN A 420 18.77 -7.46 3.98
N GLY A 421 19.30 -6.96 2.85
CA GLY A 421 19.32 -5.53 2.55
C GLY A 421 17.90 -4.93 2.51
N VAL A 422 16.93 -5.64 1.93
CA VAL A 422 15.52 -5.24 1.93
C VAL A 422 14.95 -5.20 3.34
N LEU A 423 15.18 -6.23 4.17
CA LEU A 423 14.70 -6.24 5.54
C LEU A 423 15.27 -5.08 6.37
N SER A 424 16.57 -4.80 6.23
CA SER A 424 17.22 -3.69 6.94
C SER A 424 16.71 -2.33 6.46
N LEU A 425 16.60 -2.14 5.13
CA LEU A 425 16.09 -0.90 4.55
C LEU A 425 14.62 -0.67 4.91
N LEU A 426 13.82 -1.73 4.96
CA LEU A 426 12.41 -1.65 5.36
C LEU A 426 12.28 -1.25 6.84
N ASP A 427 13.08 -1.83 7.74
CA ASP A 427 13.09 -1.44 9.15
C ASP A 427 13.52 0.02 9.34
N HIS A 428 14.57 0.44 8.61
CA HIS A 428 14.99 1.84 8.58
C HIS A 428 13.90 2.77 8.05
N SER A 429 13.14 2.32 7.04
CA SER A 429 12.02 3.06 6.47
C SER A 429 10.87 3.21 7.47
N TYR A 430 10.51 2.15 8.21
CA TYR A 430 9.50 2.25 9.26
C TYR A 430 9.91 3.20 10.39
N LYS A 431 11.16 3.12 10.83
CA LYS A 431 11.71 4.05 11.83
C LYS A 431 11.65 5.49 11.33
N THR A 432 12.04 5.72 10.09
CA THR A 432 12.04 7.06 9.48
C THR A 432 10.61 7.60 9.38
N MET A 433 9.65 6.77 8.98
CA MET A 433 8.23 7.15 8.93
C MET A 433 7.70 7.55 10.31
N SER A 434 7.97 6.74 11.34
CA SER A 434 7.57 7.03 12.72
C SER A 434 8.20 8.33 13.22
N ASN A 435 9.49 8.55 12.98
CA ASN A 435 10.17 9.81 13.33
C ASN A 435 9.54 11.03 12.65
N LEU A 436 9.17 10.92 11.36
CA LEU A 436 8.50 12.00 10.62
C LEU A 436 7.12 12.31 11.21
N MET A 437 6.34 11.28 11.53
CA MET A 437 5.03 11.44 12.18
C MET A 437 5.15 12.10 13.55
N GLN A 438 6.08 11.62 14.39
CA GLN A 438 6.34 12.19 15.70
C GLN A 438 6.82 13.65 15.60
N ARG A 439 7.67 13.96 14.61
CA ARG A 439 8.09 15.35 14.37
C ARG A 439 6.92 16.24 13.96
N ARG A 440 6.04 15.76 13.08
CA ARG A 440 4.82 16.48 12.70
C ARG A 440 3.94 16.76 13.92
N HIS A 441 3.71 15.75 14.75
CA HIS A 441 2.92 15.88 15.98
C HIS A 441 3.55 16.88 16.95
N PHE A 442 4.87 16.81 17.16
CA PHE A 442 5.61 17.74 18.00
C PHE A 442 5.48 19.19 17.54
N GLU A 443 5.63 19.46 16.23
CA GLU A 443 5.49 20.82 15.69
C GLU A 443 4.05 21.33 15.78
N LYS A 444 3.05 20.44 15.60
CA LYS A 444 1.63 20.75 15.76
C LYS A 444 1.30 21.13 17.20
N GLU A 445 1.75 20.35 18.18
CA GLU A 445 1.53 20.64 19.60
C GLU A 445 2.25 21.92 20.05
N ARG A 446 3.49 22.12 19.59
CA ARG A 446 4.27 23.33 19.91
C ARG A 446 3.56 24.61 19.44
N HIS A 447 2.93 24.57 18.26
CA HIS A 447 2.25 25.73 17.66
C HIS A 447 0.72 25.64 17.77
N ARG A 448 0.17 24.80 18.66
CA ARG A 448 -1.27 24.53 18.76
C ARG A 448 -2.11 25.80 18.87
N LYS A 449 -1.73 26.75 19.74
CA LYS A 449 -2.44 28.03 19.91
C LYS A 449 -2.49 28.87 18.64
N LEU A 450 -1.40 28.86 17.86
CA LEU A 450 -1.30 29.61 16.60
C LEU A 450 -2.16 28.95 15.52
N ILE A 451 -2.15 27.62 15.45
CA ILE A 451 -3.01 26.84 14.55
C ILE A 451 -4.49 27.07 14.91
N ASP A 452 -4.87 26.97 16.18
CA ASP A 452 -6.24 27.21 16.64
C ASP A 452 -6.70 28.65 16.33
N LYS A 453 -5.81 29.64 16.44
CA LYS A 453 -6.11 31.03 16.09
C LYS A 453 -6.33 31.16 14.56
N ARG A 454 -5.46 30.55 13.75
CA ARG A 454 -5.60 30.50 12.29
C ARG A 454 -6.92 29.85 11.88
N ASP A 455 -7.21 28.65 12.39
CA ASP A 455 -8.40 27.89 12.01
C ASP A 455 -9.70 28.63 12.38
N LYS A 456 -9.72 29.39 13.48
CA LYS A 456 -10.84 30.29 13.82
C LYS A 456 -10.99 31.45 12.85
N VAL A 457 -9.89 32.10 12.48
CA VAL A 457 -9.89 33.20 11.50
C VAL A 457 -10.37 32.69 10.14
N ASP A 458 -9.84 31.55 9.68
CA ASP A 458 -10.25 30.92 8.42
C ASP A 458 -11.73 30.52 8.42
N ALA A 459 -12.26 30.02 9.55
CA ALA A 459 -13.69 29.70 9.68
C ALA A 459 -14.58 30.96 9.60
N ILE A 460 -14.16 32.08 10.20
CA ILE A 460 -14.87 33.35 10.09
C ILE A 460 -14.85 33.84 8.64
N ILE A 461 -13.68 33.82 7.99
CA ILE A 461 -13.53 34.19 6.58
C ILE A 461 -14.44 33.34 5.68
N HIS A 462 -14.51 32.02 5.92
CA HIS A 462 -15.40 31.14 5.17
C HIS A 462 -16.87 31.54 5.35
N SER A 463 -17.31 31.80 6.59
CA SER A 463 -18.68 32.21 6.87
C SER A 463 -19.04 33.58 6.28
N LEU A 464 -18.08 34.51 6.22
CA LEU A 464 -18.27 35.83 5.59
C LEU A 464 -18.36 35.72 4.07
N ARG A 465 -17.56 34.83 3.45
CA ARG A 465 -17.64 34.54 2.01
C ARG A 465 -18.97 33.90 1.62
N GLU A 466 -19.50 33.00 2.44
CA GLU A 466 -20.84 32.42 2.22
C GLU A 466 -21.96 33.45 2.32
N GLN A 467 -21.78 34.49 3.13
CA GLN A 467 -22.73 35.60 3.29
C GLN A 467 -22.57 36.70 2.24
N ASN A 468 -21.65 36.55 1.26
CA ASN A 468 -21.28 37.58 0.28
C ASN A 468 -20.93 38.93 0.94
N ALA A 469 -20.19 38.89 2.04
CA ALA A 469 -19.70 40.07 2.74
C ALA A 469 -18.70 40.88 1.89
N ASP A 470 -18.60 42.19 2.16
CA ASP A 470 -17.66 43.08 1.47
C ASP A 470 -16.20 42.67 1.72
N GLU A 471 -15.35 42.78 0.69
CA GLU A 471 -13.91 42.45 0.74
C GLU A 471 -13.14 43.23 1.84
N GLU A 472 -13.65 44.39 2.25
CA GLU A 472 -13.09 45.18 3.36
C GLU A 472 -13.25 44.45 4.71
N GLN A 473 -14.39 43.79 4.94
CA GLN A 473 -14.65 43.03 6.18
C GLN A 473 -13.79 41.77 6.25
N ILE A 474 -13.50 41.17 5.09
CA ILE A 474 -12.59 40.01 4.99
C ILE A 474 -11.16 40.42 5.34
N ASN A 475 -10.70 41.56 4.82
CA ASN A 475 -9.36 42.09 5.12
C ASN A 475 -9.19 42.47 6.61
N GLU A 476 -10.21 43.05 7.24
CA GLU A 476 -10.19 43.33 8.69
C GLU A 476 -10.01 42.06 9.53
N VAL A 477 -10.70 40.98 9.15
CA VAL A 477 -10.57 39.68 9.82
C VAL A 477 -9.21 39.04 9.54
N GLU A 478 -8.66 39.20 8.34
CA GLU A 478 -7.30 38.75 8.03
C GLU A 478 -6.23 39.52 8.83
N ASP A 479 -6.46 40.78 9.18
CA ASP A 479 -5.54 41.61 9.97
C ASP A 479 -5.57 41.33 11.48
N ILE A 480 -6.50 40.49 11.96
CA ILE A 480 -6.47 39.89 13.30
C ILE A 480 -5.19 39.04 13.50
N LEU A 481 -4.64 38.52 12.40
CA LEU A 481 -3.34 37.84 12.38
C LEU A 481 -2.23 38.87 12.15
N SER A 482 -1.34 38.98 13.14
CA SER A 482 -0.16 39.85 13.03
C SER A 482 0.73 39.41 11.86
N PRO A 483 1.43 40.33 11.15
CA PRO A 483 2.33 39.97 10.07
C PRO A 483 3.41 38.96 10.49
N VAL A 484 3.85 39.00 11.75
CA VAL A 484 4.82 38.03 12.32
C VAL A 484 4.19 36.64 12.45
N GLU A 485 2.93 36.56 12.87
CA GLU A 485 2.16 35.31 12.95
C GLU A 485 1.93 34.74 11.55
N LYS A 486 1.56 35.58 10.57
CA LYS A 486 1.41 35.19 9.16
C LYS A 486 2.72 34.60 8.61
N GLU A 487 3.87 35.19 8.92
CA GLU A 487 5.17 34.65 8.49
C GLU A 487 5.50 33.31 9.19
N GLN A 488 5.21 33.18 10.48
CA GLN A 488 5.40 31.93 11.23
C GLN A 488 4.51 30.80 10.68
N ILE A 489 3.25 31.09 10.36
CA ILE A 489 2.33 30.13 9.74
C ILE A 489 2.89 29.68 8.38
N LYS A 490 3.35 30.61 7.53
CA LYS A 490 3.96 30.26 6.23
C LYS A 490 5.16 29.33 6.39
N LYS A 491 6.04 29.58 7.37
CA LYS A 491 7.19 28.72 7.68
C LYS A 491 6.73 27.34 8.17
N LEU A 492 5.71 27.30 9.02
CA LEU A 492 5.14 26.06 9.55
C LEU A 492 4.50 25.21 8.43
N ASP A 493 3.71 25.82 7.55
CA ASP A 493 3.09 25.14 6.41
C ASP A 493 4.13 24.63 5.41
N ALA A 494 5.23 25.37 5.20
CA ALA A 494 6.35 24.88 4.39
C ALA A 494 7.03 23.66 5.04
N ALA A 495 7.20 23.66 6.37
CA ALA A 495 7.75 22.53 7.11
C ALA A 495 6.82 21.31 7.04
N PHE A 496 5.51 21.46 7.25
CA PHE A 496 4.54 20.37 7.14
C PHE A 496 4.48 19.81 5.72
N ARG A 497 4.42 20.65 4.68
CA ARG A 497 4.47 20.19 3.28
C ARG A 497 5.72 19.37 2.98
N LYS A 498 6.88 19.76 3.52
CA LYS A 498 8.13 19.00 3.36
C LYS A 498 8.04 17.63 4.03
N ILE A 499 7.45 17.55 5.23
CA ILE A 499 7.25 16.28 5.94
C ILE A 499 6.26 15.39 5.17
N ASP A 500 5.13 15.92 4.74
CA ASP A 500 4.11 15.15 4.03
C ASP A 500 4.63 14.62 2.68
N LEU A 501 5.39 15.43 1.93
CA LEU A 501 6.07 14.97 0.72
C LEU A 501 7.06 13.83 1.00
N ALA A 502 7.86 13.94 2.07
CA ALA A 502 8.79 12.88 2.47
C ALA A 502 8.04 11.59 2.86
N GLN A 503 6.90 11.70 3.56
CA GLN A 503 6.06 10.55 3.90
C GLN A 503 5.48 9.88 2.65
N LEU A 504 5.02 10.65 1.66
CA LEU A 504 4.48 10.11 0.41
C LEU A 504 5.53 9.31 -0.38
N GLN A 505 6.75 9.86 -0.52
CA GLN A 505 7.87 9.19 -1.21
C GLN A 505 8.32 7.94 -0.46
N LEU A 506 8.45 8.01 0.87
CA LEU A 506 8.84 6.87 1.69
C LEU A 506 7.80 5.74 1.62
N THR A 507 6.53 6.09 1.50
CA THR A 507 5.44 5.13 1.31
C THR A 507 5.56 4.37 -0.03
N GLU A 508 6.16 4.96 -1.09
CA GLU A 508 6.42 4.25 -2.37
C GLU A 508 7.45 3.16 -2.16
N THR A 509 8.53 3.54 -1.49
CA THR A 509 9.64 2.65 -1.18
C THR A 509 9.17 1.51 -0.27
N ILE A 510 8.42 1.80 0.80
CA ILE A 510 7.87 0.78 1.72
C ILE A 510 7.02 -0.24 0.95
N LEU A 511 6.09 0.22 0.12
CA LEU A 511 5.21 -0.67 -0.64
C LEU A 511 6.00 -1.62 -1.53
N LEU A 512 7.00 -1.09 -2.26
CA LEU A 512 7.83 -1.90 -3.15
C LEU A 512 8.60 -2.99 -2.38
N LEU A 513 9.22 -2.62 -1.25
CA LEU A 513 9.96 -3.54 -0.40
C LEU A 513 9.05 -4.62 0.20
N GLU A 514 7.86 -4.25 0.69
CA GLU A 514 6.86 -5.18 1.20
C GLU A 514 6.36 -6.16 0.13
N LEU A 515 6.11 -5.67 -1.09
CA LEU A 515 5.71 -6.50 -2.23
C LEU A 515 6.79 -7.51 -2.59
N TYR A 516 8.05 -7.10 -2.64
CA TYR A 516 9.18 -8.00 -2.87
C TYR A 516 9.28 -9.08 -1.78
N LEU A 517 9.14 -8.72 -0.50
CA LEU A 517 9.15 -9.68 0.60
C LEU A 517 7.98 -10.66 0.52
N SER A 518 6.79 -10.18 0.13
CA SER A 518 5.60 -11.02 0.00
C SER A 518 5.77 -12.11 -1.06
N LEU A 519 6.40 -11.79 -2.20
CA LEU A 519 6.64 -12.75 -3.30
C LEU A 519 7.89 -13.61 -3.11
N SER A 520 8.88 -13.14 -2.36
CA SER A 520 10.06 -13.96 -2.06
C SER A 520 9.74 -15.03 -1.01
N ASN A 521 8.90 -14.71 -0.03
CA ASN A 521 8.46 -15.67 1.00
C ASN A 521 7.55 -16.78 0.45
N THR A 522 6.81 -16.54 -0.64
CA THR A 522 6.01 -17.59 -1.29
C THR A 522 6.87 -18.60 -2.08
N VAL A 523 8.16 -18.31 -2.30
CA VAL A 523 9.05 -19.10 -3.17
C VAL A 523 10.20 -19.82 -2.42
N ALA A 524 10.30 -19.72 -1.09
CA ALA A 524 11.37 -20.42 -0.36
C ALA A 524 11.17 -21.95 -0.31
N PRO A 525 12.26 -22.73 -0.37
CA PRO A 525 12.93 -23.18 -1.59
C PRO A 525 12.43 -24.57 -2.04
N VAL A 526 12.51 -24.85 -3.34
CA VAL A 526 12.61 -26.23 -3.84
C VAL A 526 13.69 -26.92 -3.01
N LYS A 527 13.29 -27.91 -2.19
CA LYS A 527 14.21 -28.81 -1.49
C LYS A 527 15.27 -29.21 -2.51
N LYS A 528 16.53 -28.77 -2.32
CA LYS A 528 17.67 -29.36 -3.01
C LYS A 528 17.46 -30.86 -2.86
N LYS A 529 17.18 -31.57 -3.96
CA LYS A 529 17.16 -33.02 -3.97
C LYS A 529 18.54 -33.43 -3.46
N THR A 530 18.62 -33.80 -2.19
CA THR A 530 19.67 -34.62 -1.60
C THR A 530 19.55 -36.01 -2.22
N GLY A 531 19.67 -36.10 -3.54
CA GLY A 531 19.67 -37.35 -4.30
C GLY A 531 21.07 -37.77 -4.76
N GLY A 532 22.09 -36.96 -4.49
CA GLY A 532 23.47 -37.21 -4.95
C GLY A 532 24.32 -38.07 -4.02
N LYS A 533 23.95 -38.28 -2.75
CA LYS A 533 24.75 -39.09 -1.80
C LYS A 533 24.33 -40.56 -1.73
N ALA A 534 23.05 -40.87 -1.90
CA ALA A 534 22.57 -42.26 -1.85
C ALA A 534 22.91 -43.10 -3.11
N ALA A 535 23.20 -42.44 -4.24
CA ALA A 535 23.63 -43.14 -5.46
C ALA A 535 25.13 -43.48 -5.48
N ALA A 536 25.96 -42.74 -4.72
CA ALA A 536 27.39 -42.99 -4.63
C ALA A 536 27.73 -44.15 -3.67
N GLU A 537 26.97 -44.34 -2.59
CA GLU A 537 27.16 -45.46 -1.66
C GLU A 537 26.73 -46.82 -2.27
N LYS A 538 25.66 -46.85 -3.08
CA LYS A 538 25.23 -48.09 -3.76
C LYS A 538 26.16 -48.57 -4.88
N LEU A 539 27.00 -47.68 -5.43
CA LEU A 539 28.00 -48.03 -6.45
C LEU A 539 29.34 -48.51 -5.83
N LEU A 540 29.58 -48.24 -4.55
CA LEU A 540 30.75 -48.73 -3.81
C LEU A 540 30.51 -50.12 -3.21
N GLU A 541 29.29 -50.44 -2.79
CA GLU A 541 28.93 -51.78 -2.27
C GLU A 541 28.84 -52.86 -3.36
N THR A 542 28.56 -52.49 -4.61
CA THR A 542 28.50 -53.44 -5.74
C THR A 542 29.88 -53.80 -6.32
N ARG A 543 30.95 -53.10 -5.92
CA ARG A 543 32.33 -53.40 -6.34
C ARG A 543 33.10 -54.29 -5.35
N THR A 544 32.53 -54.59 -4.18
CA THR A 544 33.16 -55.44 -3.15
C THR A 544 32.65 -56.88 -3.14
N GLN A 545 31.80 -57.28 -4.09
CA GLN A 545 31.27 -58.65 -4.23
C GLN A 545 31.40 -59.22 -5.66
N ARG A 546 32.47 -58.90 -6.38
CA ARG A 546 32.89 -59.66 -7.56
C ARG A 546 34.39 -59.87 -7.59
#